data_AF-A0A0E9W3L1-F1
#
_entry.id   AF-A0A0E9W3L1-F1
#
_cell.length_a   1.000
_cell.length_b   1.000
_cell.length_c   1.000
_cell.angle_alpha   90.00
_cell.angle_beta   90.00
_cell.angle_gamma   90.00
#
_symmetry.space_group_name_H-M   'P 1'
#
loop_
_entity.id
_entity.type
_entity.pdbx_description
1 polymer ?
#
loop_
_entity_poly.entity_id
_entity_poly.type
_entity_poly.pdbx_seq_one_letter_code
_entity_poly.pdbx_strand_id
1 'polypeptide(L)' 'MITWQRNGKDLDVELGETVRNGDGTFQTTSNLTVKPEDWKSQEYTCTVQHKSLKQDIVLPVKEENIKRKTDILSE' A
#
# COMPACT_ATOMS: atom_id res chain seq x y z
N MET A 1 -6.13 -4.37 9.24
CA MET A 1 -6.77 -3.67 8.12
C MET A 1 -5.72 -2.85 7.41
N ILE A 2 -5.70 -2.88 6.08
CA ILE A 2 -4.85 -2.01 5.25
C ILE A 2 -5.81 -1.08 4.52
N THR A 3 -5.58 0.23 4.59
CA THR A 3 -6.41 1.25 3.94
C THR A 3 -5.52 2.21 3.18
N TRP A 4 -6.07 2.81 2.13
CA TRP A 4 -5.39 3.82 1.33
C TRP A 4 -6.16 5.11 1.34
N GLN A 5 -5.45 6.23 1.37
CA GLN A 5 -6.05 7.56 1.26
C GLN A 5 -5.33 8.39 0.19
N ARG A 6 -6.10 9.27 -0.46
CA ARG A 6 -5.61 10.33 -1.35
C ARG A 6 -6.03 11.67 -0.75
N ASN A 7 -5.06 12.47 -0.33
CA ASN A 7 -5.26 13.74 0.38
C ASN A 7 -6.25 13.61 1.55
N GLY A 8 -6.11 12.55 2.35
CA GLY A 8 -6.98 12.25 3.50
C GLY A 8 -8.36 11.68 3.16
N LYS A 9 -8.68 11.44 1.88
CA LYS A 9 -9.92 10.76 1.48
C LYS A 9 -9.66 9.29 1.18
N ASP A 10 -10.47 8.40 1.77
CA ASP A 10 -10.35 6.96 1.57
C ASP A 10 -10.52 6.57 0.09
N LEU A 11 -9.68 5.61 -0.32
CA LEU A 11 -9.72 4.97 -1.62
C LEU A 11 -10.21 3.54 -1.48
N ASP A 12 -11.07 3.14 -2.40
CA ASP A 12 -11.42 1.73 -2.56
C ASP A 12 -10.27 1.01 -3.26
N VAL A 13 -9.72 -0.02 -2.60
CA VAL A 13 -8.64 -0.83 -3.14
C VAL A 13 -8.92 -2.29 -2.87
N GLU A 14 -8.54 -3.14 -3.82
CA GLU A 14 -8.59 -4.58 -3.61
C GLU A 14 -7.45 -5.00 -2.68
N LEU A 15 -7.81 -5.72 -1.61
CA LEU A 15 -6.87 -6.41 -0.75
C LEU A 15 -6.66 -7.81 -1.32
N GLY A 16 -5.40 -8.18 -1.50
CA GLY A 16 -5.03 -9.55 -1.80
C GLY A 16 -5.39 -10.47 -0.63
N GLU A 17 -5.47 -11.77 -0.93
CA GLU A 17 -5.73 -12.78 0.09
C GLU A 17 -4.69 -12.74 1.21
N THR A 18 -5.14 -13.05 2.43
CA THR A 18 -4.23 -13.21 3.57
C THR A 18 -3.68 -14.62 3.56
N VAL A 19 -2.38 -14.74 3.30
CA VAL A 19 -1.68 -16.02 3.22
C VAL A 19 -0.91 -16.27 4.52
N ARG A 20 -0.95 -17.51 5.02
CA ARG A 20 -0.10 -17.94 6.15
C ARG A 20 1.26 -18.40 5.64
N ASN A 21 2.31 -17.85 6.21
CA ASN A 21 3.69 -18.21 5.89
C ASN A 21 4.12 -19.51 6.61
N GLY A 22 5.19 -20.15 6.14
CA GLY A 22 5.70 -21.40 6.70
C GLY A 22 6.22 -21.26 8.14
N ASP A 23 6.65 -20.06 8.52
CA ASP A 23 7.09 -19.70 9.88
C ASP A 23 5.92 -19.38 10.84
N GLY A 24 4.68 -19.45 10.35
CA GLY A 24 3.48 -19.16 11.12
C GLY A 24 3.09 -17.68 11.18
N THR A 25 3.83 -16.79 10.50
CA THR A 25 3.39 -15.41 10.26
C THR A 25 2.33 -15.33 9.16
N PHE A 26 1.78 -14.15 8.93
CA PHE A 26 0.77 -13.90 7.90
C PHE A 26 1.23 -12.75 6.99
N GLN A 27 0.84 -12.82 5.72
CA GLN A 27 1.04 -11.77 4.74
C GLN A 27 -0.28 -11.41 4.09
N THR A 28 -0.52 -10.11 3.94
CA THR A 28 -1.61 -9.53 3.15
C THR A 28 -0.99 -8.46 2.25
N THR A 29 -1.43 -8.38 1.00
CA THR A 29 -0.93 -7.38 0.05
C THR A 29 -2.06 -6.42 -0.34
N SER A 30 -1.73 -5.15 -0.57
CA SER A 30 -2.64 -4.17 -1.14
C SER A 30 -1.89 -3.36 -2.18
N ASN A 31 -2.44 -3.25 -3.39
CA ASN A 31 -1.82 -2.54 -4.49
C ASN A 31 -2.73 -1.38 -4.92
N LEU A 32 -2.21 -0.16 -4.86
CA LEU A 32 -2.85 1.00 -5.44
C LEU A 32 -2.20 1.34 -6.78
N THR A 33 -2.99 1.35 -7.85
CA THR A 33 -2.53 1.83 -9.16
C THR A 33 -2.87 3.30 -9.30
N VAL A 34 -1.84 4.13 -9.50
CA VAL A 34 -1.99 5.57 -9.73
C VAL A 34 -1.46 5.95 -11.09
N LYS A 35 -2.00 7.03 -11.67
CA LYS A 35 -1.43 7.59 -12.89
C LYS A 35 -0.14 8.36 -12.59
N PRO A 36 0.90 8.26 -13.43
CA PRO A 36 2.16 8.97 -13.22
C PRO A 36 2.00 10.49 -13.05
N GLU A 37 1.06 11.09 -13.78
CA GLU A 37 0.73 12.52 -13.70
C GLU A 37 0.05 12.91 -12.38
N ASP A 38 -0.73 12.00 -11.79
CA ASP A 38 -1.50 12.26 -10.59
C ASP A 38 -0.63 12.12 -9.33
N TRP A 39 0.36 11.22 -9.32
CA TRP A 39 1.13 10.95 -8.10
C TRP A 39 1.89 12.19 -7.61
N LYS A 40 2.47 12.99 -8.52
CA LYS A 40 3.32 14.14 -8.18
C LYS A 40 2.58 15.28 -7.49
N SER A 41 1.25 15.35 -7.66
CA SER A 41 0.43 16.47 -7.19
C SER A 41 -0.48 16.09 -6.03
N GLN A 42 -0.41 14.85 -5.54
CA GLN A 42 -1.35 14.31 -4.56
C GLN A 42 -0.58 13.53 -3.50
N GLU A 43 -1.08 13.57 -2.27
CA GLU A 43 -0.54 12.80 -1.16
C GLU A 43 -1.28 11.48 -1.07
N TYR A 44 -0.55 10.38 -1.18
CA TYR A 44 -1.08 9.03 -0.96
C TYR A 44 -0.50 8.45 0.32
N THR A 45 -1.37 7.90 1.17
CA THR A 45 -0.97 7.24 2.40
C THR A 45 -1.56 5.85 2.47
N CYS A 46 -0.77 4.89 2.95
CA CYS A 46 -1.20 3.56 3.31
C CYS A 46 -1.20 3.44 4.84
N THR A 47 -2.35 3.13 5.43
CA THR A 47 -2.49 2.98 6.88
C THR A 47 -2.72 1.51 7.22
N VAL A 48 -1.83 0.98 8.06
CA VAL A 48 -1.85 -0.40 8.53
C VAL A 48 -2.27 -0.44 9.99
N GLN A 49 -3.40 -1.10 10.24
CA GLN A 49 -3.94 -1.33 11.56
C GLN A 49 -3.85 -2.81 11.90
N HIS A 50 -3.26 -3.14 13.05
CA HIS A 50 -3.21 -4.51 13.55
C HIS A 50 -3.31 -4.50 15.07
N LYS A 51 -4.03 -5.47 15.62
CA LYS A 51 -4.32 -5.56 17.07
C LYS A 51 -3.08 -5.60 17.97
N SER A 52 -1.92 -5.97 17.44
CA SER A 52 -0.66 -5.98 18.20
C SER A 52 0.02 -4.62 18.26
N LEU A 53 -0.42 -3.67 17.44
CA LEU A 53 0.15 -2.33 17.37
C LEU A 53 -0.57 -1.43 18.38
N LYS A 54 0.20 -0.61 19.11
CA LYS A 54 -0.36 0.40 20.02
C LYS A 54 -0.95 1.60 19.26
N GLN A 55 -0.44 1.85 18.06
CA GLN A 55 -0.83 2.94 17.17
C GLN A 55 -0.75 2.44 15.73
N ASP A 56 -1.57 3.02 14.87
CA ASP A 56 -1.58 2.69 13.45
C ASP A 56 -0.26 3.09 12.78
N ILE A 57 0.18 2.28 11.84
CA ILE A 57 1.35 2.62 11.02
C ILE A 57 0.86 3.35 9.79
N VAL A 58 1.26 4.62 9.64
CA VAL A 58 0.93 5.45 8.47
C VAL A 58 2.16 5.57 7.59
N LEU A 59 2.07 5.08 6.36
CA LEU A 59 3.14 5.06 5.37
C LEU A 59 2.80 6.00 4.21
N PRO A 60 3.44 7.18 4.12
CA PRO A 60 3.29 8.02 2.93
C PRO A 60 4.01 7.38 1.74
N VAL A 61 3.39 7.45 0.56
CA VAL A 61 4.04 7.05 -0.69
C VAL A 61 5.16 8.03 -1.00
N LYS A 62 6.33 7.49 -1.31
CA LYS A 62 7.52 8.24 -1.73
C LYS A 62 8.03 7.66 -3.04
N GLU A 63 8.79 8.45 -3.79
CA GLU A 63 9.30 8.05 -5.11
C GLU A 63 10.09 6.74 -5.06
N GLU A 64 10.86 6.50 -3.99
CA GLU A 64 11.61 5.25 -3.80
C GLU A 64 10.75 3.99 -3.64
N ASN A 65 9.46 4.15 -3.31
CA ASN A 65 8.53 3.04 -3.06
C ASN A 65 7.59 2.76 -4.24
N ILE A 66 7.66 3.55 -5.31
CA ILE A 66 6.82 3.39 -6.50
C ILE A 66 7.48 2.41 -7.47
N LYS A 67 6.83 1.28 -7.73
CA LYS A 67 7.22 0.38 -8.81
C LYS A 67 6.60 0.86 -10.12
N ARG A 68 7.42 1.18 -11.13
CA ARG A 68 6.90 1.59 -12.45
C ARG A 68 6.70 0.36 -13.32
N LYS A 69 5.75 0.41 -14.25
CA LYS A 69 5.48 -0.68 -15.19
C LYS A 69 6.72 -1.05 -16.03
N THR A 70 7.59 -0.09 -16.32
CA THR A 70 8.88 -0.31 -16.98
C THR A 70 9.84 -1.17 -16.16
N ASP A 71 9.75 -1.11 -14.83
CA ASP A 71 10.63 -1.83 -13.92
C ASP A 71 10.17 -3.30 -13.74
N ILE A 72 8.89 -3.59 -14.03
CA ILE A 72 8.30 -4.93 -13.98
C ILE A 72 8.60 -5.71 -15.26
N LEU A 73 8.76 -5.03 -16.40
CA LEU A 73 9.06 -5.65 -17.70
C LEU A 73 10.55 -5.98 -17.88
N SER A 74 11.39 -5.63 -16.90
CA SER A 74 12.83 -5.92 -16.87
C SER A 74 13.20 -7.16 -16.03
N GLU A 75 12.21 -7.87 -15.47
CA GLU A 75 12.37 -9.14 -14.73
C GLU A 75 11.80 -10.34 -15.51
#